data_AF-A0A3D5KDU3-F1
#
_entry.id   AF-A0A3D5KDU3-F1
#
_cell.length_a   1.000
_cell.length_b   1.000
_cell.length_c   1.000
_cell.angle_alpha   90.00
_cell.angle_beta   90.00
_cell.angle_gamma   90.00
#
_symmetry.space_group_name_H-M   'P 1'
#
loop_
_entity.id
_entity.type
_entity.pdbx_description
1 polymer ?
#
loop_
_entity_poly.entity_id
_entity_poly.type
_entity_poly.pdbx_seq_one_letter_code
_entity_poly.pdbx_strand_id
1 'polypeptide(L)'
;FHNAMVGENEYLRWPRNETMIIERGTKGMVIVNVGGDTYIDSPTNLANGSYTNKASANCSLNVSNGRITGNIPGGKVIVLYEADDDIDLPIDNETVKYSPAKPKAGESISITYNSSARVLQGSSKVTVHWGYDGWKGVTDTAMTSKGNNIWEVTLTVPSAASSKLDLVFTNGSQWDNNNNQDWSISF
;
A
#
# COMPACT_ATOMS: atom_id res chain seq x y z
N PHE A 1 13.93 -11.72 -8.10
CA PHE A 1 13.17 -12.61 -7.18
C PHE A 1 14.03 -13.15 -6.04
N HIS A 2 14.98 -14.06 -6.26
CA HIS A 2 15.78 -14.70 -5.18
C HIS A 2 16.35 -13.70 -4.15
N ASN A 3 17.03 -12.65 -4.61
CA ASN A 3 17.59 -11.60 -3.74
C ASN A 3 16.51 -10.74 -3.05
N ALA A 4 15.41 -10.46 -3.74
CA ALA A 4 14.31 -9.62 -3.24
C ALA A 4 13.48 -10.33 -2.15
N MET A 5 13.59 -11.65 -2.05
CA MET A 5 12.82 -12.49 -1.13
C MET A 5 13.68 -13.09 -0.01
N VAL A 6 14.89 -12.58 0.21
CA VAL A 6 15.76 -13.05 1.29
C VAL A 6 15.06 -12.89 2.63
N GLY A 7 15.05 -13.95 3.44
CA GLY A 7 14.41 -13.97 4.76
C GLY A 7 12.91 -14.26 4.77
N GLU A 8 12.25 -14.30 3.61
CA GLU A 8 10.82 -14.62 3.54
C GLU A 8 10.57 -16.12 3.58
N ASN A 9 9.57 -16.55 4.37
CA ASN A 9 9.13 -17.95 4.43
C ASN A 9 8.60 -18.43 3.07
N GLU A 10 8.73 -19.73 2.80
CA GLU A 10 8.22 -20.37 1.59
C GLU A 10 6.90 -21.11 1.86
N TYR A 11 5.91 -20.87 1.01
CA TYR A 11 4.64 -21.60 1.02
C TYR A 11 4.29 -22.09 -0.38
N LEU A 12 4.12 -23.41 -0.54
CA LEU A 12 3.86 -24.02 -1.83
C LEU A 12 2.38 -24.42 -1.95
N ARG A 13 1.80 -24.21 -3.13
CA ARG A 13 0.44 -24.61 -3.48
C ARG A 13 0.40 -25.27 -4.86
N TRP A 14 -0.55 -26.18 -5.03
CA TRP A 14 -0.82 -26.87 -6.29
C TRP A 14 -2.26 -26.60 -6.71
N PRO A 15 -2.55 -25.42 -7.28
CA PRO A 15 -3.90 -25.11 -7.74
C PRO A 15 -4.39 -26.07 -8.85
N ARG A 16 -3.47 -26.73 -9.56
CA ARG A 16 -3.74 -27.70 -10.63
C ARG A 16 -2.62 -28.75 -10.69
N ASN A 17 -2.85 -29.85 -11.39
CA ASN A 17 -1.83 -30.90 -11.60
C ASN A 17 -0.58 -30.40 -12.33
N GLU A 18 -0.73 -29.39 -13.19
CA GLU A 18 0.33 -28.87 -14.06
C GLU A 18 0.81 -27.47 -13.62
N THR A 19 0.32 -26.98 -12.47
CA THR A 19 0.61 -25.62 -12.00
C THR A 19 1.01 -25.65 -10.53
N MET A 20 2.20 -25.13 -10.25
CA MET A 20 2.72 -24.95 -8.88
C MET A 20 2.88 -23.46 -8.58
N ILE A 21 2.49 -23.05 -7.39
CA ILE A 21 2.70 -21.70 -6.85
C ILE A 21 3.67 -21.81 -5.68
N ILE A 22 4.66 -20.91 -5.65
CA ILE A 22 5.61 -20.72 -4.55
C ILE A 22 5.44 -19.27 -4.06
N GLU A 23 4.85 -19.09 -2.90
CA GLU A 23 4.75 -17.79 -2.22
C GLU A 23 5.95 -17.57 -1.30
N ARG A 24 6.43 -16.33 -1.27
CA ARG A 24 7.50 -15.84 -0.38
C ARG A 24 6.92 -14.79 0.55
N GLY A 25 6.54 -15.24 1.75
CA GLY A 25 5.85 -14.41 2.74
C GLY A 25 4.61 -13.73 2.15
N THR A 26 4.56 -12.40 2.24
CA THR A 26 3.53 -11.54 1.64
C THR A 26 4.08 -10.69 0.48
N LYS A 27 5.33 -10.94 0.05
CA LYS A 27 6.08 -10.02 -0.83
C LYS A 27 6.21 -10.50 -2.27
N GLY A 28 6.21 -11.80 -2.49
CA GLY A 28 6.44 -12.34 -3.83
C GLY A 28 5.83 -13.71 -4.05
N MET A 29 5.62 -14.02 -5.33
CA MET A 29 5.07 -15.26 -5.81
C MET A 29 5.76 -15.69 -7.09
N VAL A 30 6.05 -16.98 -7.22
CA VAL A 30 6.42 -17.63 -8.49
C VAL A 30 5.34 -18.64 -8.83
N ILE A 31 4.92 -18.65 -10.09
CA ILE A 31 4.00 -19.65 -10.62
C ILE A 31 4.72 -20.38 -11.74
N VAL A 32 4.78 -21.71 -11.64
CA VAL A 32 5.34 -22.58 -12.67
C VAL A 32 4.17 -23.31 -13.33
N ASN A 33 3.91 -23.01 -14.61
CA ASN A 33 2.88 -23.69 -15.40
C ASN A 33 3.54 -24.52 -16.50
N VAL A 34 3.45 -25.84 -16.37
CA VAL A 34 3.97 -26.79 -17.37
C VAL A 34 2.90 -27.29 -18.35
N GLY A 35 1.63 -26.94 -18.11
CA GLY A 35 0.50 -27.26 -18.98
C GLY A 35 0.29 -26.20 -20.07
N GLY A 36 -0.92 -26.19 -20.64
CA GLY A 36 -1.37 -25.16 -21.59
C GLY A 36 -1.75 -23.83 -20.93
N ASP A 37 -2.19 -22.88 -21.74
CA ASP A 37 -2.79 -21.62 -21.26
C ASP A 37 -3.98 -21.94 -20.35
N THR A 38 -4.07 -21.27 -19.20
CA THR A 38 -5.10 -21.59 -18.22
C THR A 38 -5.46 -20.41 -17.33
N TYR A 39 -6.63 -20.48 -16.71
CA TYR A 39 -7.05 -19.54 -15.68
C TYR A 39 -6.74 -20.14 -14.29
N ILE A 40 -6.26 -19.29 -13.39
CA ILE A 40 -6.07 -19.65 -11.99
C ILE A 40 -6.95 -18.80 -11.08
N ASP A 41 -7.35 -19.41 -9.98
CA ASP A 41 -8.01 -18.76 -8.85
C ASP A 41 -7.54 -19.48 -7.58
N SER A 42 -6.62 -18.85 -6.84
CA SER A 42 -5.95 -19.48 -5.70
C SER A 42 -5.88 -18.52 -4.51
N PRO A 43 -5.97 -19.01 -3.26
CA PRO A 43 -5.68 -18.17 -2.11
C PRO A 43 -4.22 -17.68 -2.14
N THR A 44 -3.99 -16.46 -1.67
CA THR A 44 -2.68 -15.79 -1.66
C THR A 44 -2.52 -14.93 -0.40
N ASN A 45 -1.27 -14.75 0.00
CA ASN A 45 -0.87 -13.81 1.06
C ASN A 45 -0.38 -12.47 0.49
N LEU A 46 -0.31 -12.32 -0.83
CA LEU A 46 -0.02 -11.03 -1.46
C LEU A 46 -1.11 -10.02 -1.13
N ALA A 47 -0.74 -8.74 -1.07
CA ALA A 47 -1.68 -7.64 -0.88
C ALA A 47 -2.65 -7.54 -2.08
N ASN A 48 -3.82 -6.92 -1.86
CA ASN A 48 -4.74 -6.63 -2.95
C ASN A 48 -4.05 -5.75 -4.00
N GLY A 49 -4.19 -6.11 -5.28
CA GLY A 49 -3.52 -5.39 -6.35
C GLY A 49 -3.50 -6.07 -7.71
N SER A 50 -2.93 -5.39 -8.69
CA SER A 50 -2.66 -5.93 -10.02
C SER A 50 -1.15 -6.16 -10.15
N TYR A 51 -0.78 -7.37 -10.55
CA TYR A 51 0.60 -7.83 -10.62
C TYR A 51 0.95 -8.20 -12.05
N THR A 52 1.85 -7.46 -12.68
CA THR A 52 2.39 -7.81 -13.99
C THR A 52 3.56 -8.77 -13.85
N ASN A 53 3.57 -9.82 -14.69
CA ASN A 53 4.65 -10.77 -14.75
C ASN A 53 5.99 -10.09 -15.06
N LYS A 54 6.99 -10.33 -14.21
CA LYS A 54 8.37 -9.84 -14.40
C LYS A 54 9.28 -10.85 -15.14
N ALA A 55 8.74 -11.99 -15.54
CA ALA A 55 9.45 -13.00 -16.33
C ALA A 55 9.22 -12.81 -17.85
N SER A 56 9.44 -13.85 -18.65
CA SER A 56 9.51 -13.76 -20.11
C SER A 56 8.16 -13.72 -20.85
N ALA A 57 7.01 -13.76 -20.16
CA ALA A 57 5.70 -13.82 -20.79
C ALA A 57 4.79 -12.70 -20.30
N ASN A 58 4.07 -12.04 -21.20
CA ASN A 58 3.17 -10.96 -20.84
C ASN A 58 1.87 -11.54 -20.27
N CYS A 59 1.68 -11.42 -18.96
CA CYS A 59 0.39 -11.62 -18.30
C CYS A 59 0.33 -10.76 -17.03
N SER A 60 -0.87 -10.37 -16.64
CA SER A 60 -1.14 -9.70 -15.35
C SER A 60 -2.18 -10.49 -14.57
N LEU A 61 -2.00 -10.56 -13.26
CA LEU A 61 -2.92 -11.24 -12.33
C LEU A 61 -3.43 -10.27 -11.29
N ASN A 62 -4.65 -10.48 -10.81
CA ASN A 62 -5.30 -9.63 -9.84
C ASN A 62 -5.44 -10.35 -8.50
N VAL A 63 -5.02 -9.68 -7.43
CA VAL A 63 -5.26 -10.08 -6.06
C VAL A 63 -6.40 -9.26 -5.49
N SER A 64 -7.43 -9.95 -5.03
CA SER A 64 -8.53 -9.35 -4.28
C SER A 64 -9.04 -10.33 -3.25
N ASN A 65 -9.40 -9.83 -2.05
CA ASN A 65 -9.98 -10.64 -0.97
C ASN A 65 -9.13 -11.88 -0.63
N GLY A 66 -7.79 -11.73 -0.63
CA GLY A 66 -6.86 -12.82 -0.33
C GLY A 66 -6.82 -13.92 -1.40
N ARG A 67 -7.24 -13.64 -2.63
CA ARG A 67 -7.18 -14.57 -3.77
C ARG A 67 -6.50 -13.94 -4.97
N ILE A 68 -5.58 -14.67 -5.60
CA ILE A 68 -4.97 -14.30 -6.87
C ILE A 68 -5.72 -14.97 -8.02
N THR A 69 -6.01 -14.20 -9.06
CA THR A 69 -6.84 -14.60 -10.19
C THR A 69 -6.28 -14.10 -11.51
N GLY A 70 -6.48 -14.86 -12.59
CA GLY A 70 -6.19 -14.42 -13.95
C GLY A 70 -5.71 -15.52 -14.86
N ASN A 71 -5.49 -15.16 -16.13
CA ASN A 71 -4.97 -16.08 -17.15
C ASN A 71 -3.45 -16.13 -17.11
N ILE A 72 -2.89 -17.33 -17.08
CA ILE A 72 -1.46 -17.59 -17.19
C ILE A 72 -1.15 -18.37 -18.48
N PRO A 73 -0.04 -18.05 -19.15
CA PRO A 73 0.38 -18.76 -20.36
C PRO A 73 0.93 -20.16 -20.06
N GLY A 74 0.80 -21.05 -21.03
CA GLY A 74 1.30 -22.42 -21.01
C GLY A 74 2.81 -22.53 -21.19
N GLY A 75 3.42 -23.48 -20.47
CA GLY A 75 4.87 -23.72 -20.52
C GLY A 75 5.69 -22.49 -20.16
N LYS A 76 5.27 -21.72 -19.14
CA LYS A 76 5.92 -20.50 -18.67
C LYS A 76 6.07 -20.46 -17.16
N VAL A 77 7.05 -19.68 -16.74
CA VAL A 77 7.20 -19.24 -15.36
C VAL A 77 6.71 -17.80 -15.26
N ILE A 78 5.90 -17.54 -14.24
CA ILE A 78 5.39 -16.22 -13.89
C ILE A 78 6.05 -15.82 -12.57
N VAL A 79 6.62 -14.63 -12.52
CA VAL A 79 7.28 -14.08 -11.34
C VAL A 79 6.60 -12.77 -10.99
N LEU A 80 5.99 -12.72 -9.82
CA LEU A 80 5.22 -11.60 -9.31
C LEU A 80 5.85 -11.13 -8.01
N TYR A 81 6.17 -9.86 -7.94
CA TYR A 81 6.53 -9.18 -6.71
C TYR A 81 6.36 -7.69 -6.95
N GLU A 82 6.07 -6.96 -5.88
CA GLU A 82 6.18 -5.50 -5.91
C GLU A 82 7.67 -5.19 -6.02
N ALA A 83 8.11 -4.82 -7.22
CA ALA A 83 9.36 -4.08 -7.36
C ALA A 83 9.05 -2.64 -6.96
N ASP A 84 9.96 -1.98 -6.23
CA ASP A 84 9.82 -0.57 -5.83
C ASP A 84 9.51 0.39 -7.00
N ASP A 85 9.66 -0.06 -8.26
CA ASP A 85 9.59 0.77 -9.46
C ASP A 85 8.44 0.46 -10.44
N ASP A 86 7.49 -0.46 -10.17
CA ASP A 86 6.51 -0.81 -11.22
C ASP A 86 5.17 -1.37 -10.69
N ILE A 87 4.32 -0.44 -10.23
CA ILE A 87 2.98 -0.68 -9.69
C ILE A 87 1.91 0.04 -10.54
N ASP A 88 1.19 -0.72 -11.37
CA ASP A 88 -0.11 -0.34 -11.96
C ASP A 88 -1.25 -0.98 -11.14
N LEU A 89 -1.36 -0.57 -9.88
CA LEU A 89 -2.60 -0.68 -9.10
C LEU A 89 -3.62 0.29 -9.71
N PRO A 90 -4.94 0.12 -9.47
CA PRO A 90 -5.81 1.29 -9.44
C PRO A 90 -5.20 2.26 -8.44
N ILE A 91 -4.47 3.25 -8.94
CA ILE A 91 -3.78 4.23 -8.11
C ILE A 91 -4.92 5.04 -7.52
N ASP A 92 -5.29 4.69 -6.30
CA ASP A 92 -5.79 5.72 -5.44
C ASP A 92 -4.61 6.66 -5.16
N ASN A 93 -4.50 7.66 -6.02
CA ASN A 93 -3.43 8.64 -6.08
C ASN A 93 -3.58 9.71 -5.00
N GLU A 94 -4.57 9.56 -4.13
CA GLU A 94 -4.80 10.51 -3.06
C GLU A 94 -3.71 10.30 -2.01
N THR A 95 -2.75 11.21 -2.00
CA THR A 95 -1.64 11.17 -1.04
C THR A 95 -2.14 11.16 0.40
N VAL A 96 -3.25 11.88 0.67
CA VAL A 96 -3.90 11.92 1.97
C VAL A 96 -5.37 11.62 1.77
N LYS A 97 -5.86 10.56 2.42
CA LYS A 97 -7.28 10.27 2.56
C LYS A 97 -7.73 10.52 3.97
N TYR A 98 -9.02 10.75 4.12
CA TYR A 98 -9.62 10.81 5.44
C TYR A 98 -11.10 10.45 5.45
N SER A 99 -11.56 10.01 6.61
CA SER A 99 -12.98 9.70 6.86
C SER A 99 -13.35 10.07 8.30
N PRO A 100 -14.51 10.72 8.53
CA PRO A 100 -15.51 11.12 7.52
C PRO A 100 -15.03 12.30 6.66
N ALA A 101 -15.62 12.46 5.46
CA ALA A 101 -15.26 13.53 4.53
C ALA A 101 -15.55 14.96 5.05
N LYS A 102 -16.42 15.06 6.06
CA LYS A 102 -16.71 16.29 6.82
C LYS A 102 -16.68 15.93 8.31
N PRO A 103 -15.49 15.90 8.93
CA PRO A 103 -15.40 15.65 10.37
C PRO A 103 -16.06 16.80 11.15
N LYS A 104 -16.22 16.66 12.46
CA LYS A 104 -16.77 17.72 13.31
C LYS A 104 -15.89 17.90 14.51
N ALA A 105 -15.86 19.11 15.08
CA ALA A 105 -15.17 19.37 16.32
C ALA A 105 -15.63 18.39 17.41
N GLY A 106 -14.67 17.75 18.09
CA GLY A 106 -14.91 16.71 19.09
C GLY A 106 -15.06 15.28 18.55
N GLU A 107 -15.22 15.09 17.24
CA GLU A 107 -15.35 13.76 16.62
C GLU A 107 -14.00 13.18 16.22
N SER A 108 -13.99 11.87 15.96
CA SER A 108 -12.80 11.19 15.43
C SER A 108 -12.73 11.27 13.90
N ILE A 109 -11.51 11.34 13.38
CA ILE A 109 -11.19 11.29 11.96
C ILE A 109 -10.07 10.26 11.74
N SER A 110 -10.28 9.33 10.81
CA SER A 110 -9.22 8.47 10.31
C SER A 110 -8.51 9.16 9.15
N ILE A 111 -7.19 9.13 9.14
CA ILE A 111 -6.34 9.71 8.11
C ILE A 111 -5.39 8.63 7.60
N THR A 112 -5.30 8.48 6.29
CA THR A 112 -4.33 7.64 5.62
C THR A 112 -3.37 8.50 4.81
N TYR A 113 -2.08 8.26 4.94
CA TYR A 113 -1.03 8.89 4.15
C TYR A 113 -0.30 7.85 3.31
N ASN A 114 -0.23 8.09 2.00
CA ASN A 114 0.54 7.30 1.06
C ASN A 114 1.86 8.02 0.75
N SER A 115 2.96 7.49 1.28
CA SER A 115 4.31 8.05 1.07
C SER A 115 4.98 7.57 -0.22
N SER A 116 4.31 6.73 -1.02
CA SER A 116 4.85 6.25 -2.29
C SER A 116 5.15 7.40 -3.25
N ALA A 117 6.32 7.37 -3.89
CA ALA A 117 6.85 8.41 -4.76
C ALA A 117 7.00 9.79 -4.08
N ARG A 118 7.10 9.83 -2.75
CA ARG A 118 7.30 11.05 -1.96
C ARG A 118 8.55 10.95 -1.09
N VAL A 119 8.93 12.06 -0.47
CA VAL A 119 10.18 12.18 0.30
C VAL A 119 10.27 11.24 1.51
N LEU A 120 9.13 10.71 1.99
CA LEU A 120 9.07 9.77 3.10
C LEU A 120 8.96 8.31 2.66
N GLN A 121 9.03 7.99 1.36
CA GLN A 121 9.03 6.61 0.87
C GLN A 121 10.11 5.78 1.57
N GLY A 122 9.76 4.55 1.96
CA GLY A 122 10.68 3.62 2.63
C GLY A 122 11.01 3.99 4.08
N SER A 123 10.38 5.01 4.65
CA SER A 123 10.59 5.36 6.07
C SER A 123 10.19 4.21 6.99
N SER A 124 10.94 3.98 8.06
CA SER A 124 10.59 2.97 9.08
C SER A 124 9.61 3.51 10.15
N LYS A 125 9.38 4.83 10.15
CA LYS A 125 8.44 5.53 11.03
C LYS A 125 7.92 6.78 10.34
N VAL A 126 6.65 7.11 10.56
CA VAL A 126 6.04 8.38 10.14
C VAL A 126 5.20 8.92 11.29
N THR A 127 5.32 10.23 11.49
CA THR A 127 4.53 11.03 12.40
C THR A 127 3.73 12.02 11.58
N VAL A 128 2.44 12.18 11.91
CA VAL A 128 1.68 13.35 11.44
C VAL A 128 1.94 14.50 12.40
N HIS A 129 2.39 15.62 11.85
CA HIS A 129 2.52 16.89 12.55
C HIS A 129 1.35 17.77 12.13
N TRP A 130 0.50 18.13 13.09
CA TRP A 130 -0.79 18.71 12.75
C TRP A 130 -1.24 19.77 13.76
N GLY A 131 -2.12 20.65 13.30
CA GLY A 131 -2.82 21.63 14.11
C GLY A 131 -4.19 21.93 13.51
N TYR A 132 -4.81 23.02 13.92
CA TYR A 132 -6.12 23.45 13.42
C TYR A 132 -6.18 24.95 13.15
N ASP A 133 -7.07 25.36 12.25
CA ASP A 133 -7.39 26.77 11.94
C ASP A 133 -6.14 27.67 11.79
N GLY A 134 -5.19 27.25 10.95
CA GLY A 134 -3.93 27.95 10.73
C GLY A 134 -2.88 27.56 11.76
N TRP A 135 -2.62 26.26 11.91
CA TRP A 135 -1.57 25.72 12.78
C TRP A 135 -1.70 26.10 14.27
N LYS A 136 -2.92 26.23 14.81
CA LYS A 136 -3.14 26.33 16.26
C LYS A 136 -3.06 24.96 16.90
N GLY A 137 -2.66 24.93 18.18
CA GLY A 137 -2.62 23.71 18.98
C GLY A 137 -1.78 22.61 18.35
N VAL A 138 -0.65 22.98 17.74
CA VAL A 138 0.25 22.06 17.04
C VAL A 138 0.64 20.90 17.95
N THR A 139 0.56 19.70 17.41
CA THR A 139 0.95 18.47 18.08
C THR A 139 1.42 17.43 17.08
N ASP A 140 2.04 16.37 17.59
CA ASP A 140 2.57 15.26 16.83
C ASP A 140 1.83 13.98 17.21
N THR A 141 1.55 13.13 16.23
CA THR A 141 0.95 11.82 16.48
C THR A 141 1.62 10.77 15.61
N ALA A 142 2.14 9.72 16.24
CA ALA A 142 2.77 8.61 15.51
C ALA A 142 1.71 7.88 14.67
N MET A 143 2.05 7.60 13.41
CA MET A 143 1.19 6.82 12.52
C MET A 143 1.55 5.34 12.59
N THR A 144 0.57 4.49 12.31
CA THR A 144 0.75 3.04 12.21
C THR A 144 1.04 2.66 10.76
N SER A 145 2.15 1.98 10.50
CA SER A 145 2.43 1.43 9.17
C SER A 145 1.45 0.32 8.82
N LYS A 146 0.92 0.35 7.59
CA LYS A 146 0.13 -0.73 7.00
C LYS A 146 0.91 -1.51 5.94
N GLY A 147 2.20 -1.24 5.80
CA GLY A 147 3.02 -1.74 4.70
C GLY A 147 2.85 -0.92 3.42
N ASN A 148 3.67 -1.20 2.41
CA ASN A 148 3.61 -0.57 1.08
C ASN A 148 3.54 0.97 1.13
N ASN A 149 4.35 1.59 2.00
CA ASN A 149 4.41 3.04 2.19
C ASN A 149 3.10 3.71 2.67
N ILE A 150 2.12 2.92 3.14
CA ILE A 150 0.86 3.39 3.69
C ILE A 150 0.95 3.53 5.21
N TRP A 151 0.48 4.67 5.70
CA TRP A 151 0.45 5.05 7.11
C TRP A 151 -0.95 5.47 7.52
N GLU A 152 -1.43 5.03 8.68
CA GLU A 152 -2.77 5.34 9.18
C GLU A 152 -2.72 5.90 10.60
N VAL A 153 -3.60 6.85 10.90
CA VAL A 153 -3.81 7.40 12.24
C VAL A 153 -5.28 7.76 12.43
N THR A 154 -5.77 7.62 13.66
CA THR A 154 -7.04 8.20 14.08
C THR A 154 -6.76 9.36 15.01
N LEU A 155 -7.27 10.54 14.66
CA LEU A 155 -7.18 11.75 15.47
C LEU A 155 -8.55 12.12 16.00
N THR A 156 -8.59 12.87 17.11
CA THR A 156 -9.79 13.57 17.56
C THR A 156 -9.69 15.02 17.12
N VAL A 157 -10.68 15.52 16.38
CA VAL A 157 -10.73 16.93 16.00
C VAL A 157 -10.89 17.77 17.27
N PRO A 158 -10.00 18.73 17.55
CA PRO A 158 -10.11 19.56 18.74
C PRO A 158 -11.46 20.28 18.80
N SER A 159 -12.10 20.33 19.97
CA SER A 159 -13.39 21.03 20.14
C SER A 159 -13.32 22.53 19.84
N ALA A 160 -12.12 23.11 19.88
CA ALA A 160 -11.86 24.52 19.55
C ALA A 160 -11.65 24.76 18.03
N ALA A 161 -11.55 23.71 17.22
CA ALA A 161 -11.38 23.84 15.77
C ALA A 161 -12.71 24.24 15.12
N SER A 162 -12.65 25.19 14.20
CA SER A 162 -13.82 25.85 13.64
C SER A 162 -13.93 25.75 12.12
N SER A 163 -12.84 25.39 11.42
CA SER A 163 -12.83 25.36 9.95
C SER A 163 -12.02 24.22 9.33
N LYS A 164 -10.84 23.91 9.88
CA LYS A 164 -9.95 22.91 9.28
C LYS A 164 -8.92 22.34 10.24
N LEU A 165 -8.38 21.17 9.87
CA LEU A 165 -7.10 20.67 10.34
C LEU A 165 -6.02 21.00 9.30
N ASP A 166 -4.84 21.40 9.77
CA ASP A 166 -3.64 21.57 8.95
C ASP A 166 -2.66 20.43 9.30
N LEU A 167 -2.03 19.81 8.31
CA LEU A 167 -1.19 18.63 8.54
C LEU A 167 -0.04 18.52 7.54
N VAL A 168 1.08 18.00 8.05
CA VAL A 168 2.27 17.57 7.29
C VAL A 168 2.80 16.28 7.92
N PHE A 169 3.73 15.61 7.25
CA PHE A 169 4.27 14.33 7.71
C PHE A 169 5.78 14.40 7.87
N THR A 170 6.32 13.65 8.83
CA THR A 170 7.76 13.57 9.05
C THR A 170 8.20 12.20 9.55
N ASN A 171 9.44 11.82 9.21
CA ASN A 171 10.13 10.70 9.85
C ASN A 171 11.11 11.18 10.95
N GLY A 172 11.05 12.45 11.33
CA GLY A 172 11.95 13.11 12.29
C GLY A 172 13.25 13.67 11.68
N SER A 173 13.53 13.38 10.40
CA SER A 173 14.68 13.95 9.68
C SER A 173 14.25 14.68 8.41
N GLN A 174 13.29 14.13 7.68
CA GLN A 174 12.69 14.70 6.49
C GLN A 174 11.24 15.10 6.75
N TRP A 175 10.76 16.08 6.00
CA TRP A 175 9.40 16.58 6.06
C TRP A 175 8.77 16.47 4.68
N ASP A 176 7.60 15.85 4.61
CA ASP A 176 6.70 16.01 3.48
C ASP A 176 5.67 17.06 3.87
N ASN A 177 5.86 18.27 3.35
CA ASN A 177 4.96 19.41 3.52
C ASN A 177 4.28 19.78 2.20
N ASN A 178 4.15 18.81 1.29
CA ASN A 178 3.52 19.00 -0.01
C ASN A 178 4.10 20.16 -0.83
N ASN A 179 5.43 20.30 -0.82
CA ASN A 179 6.14 21.42 -1.46
C ASN A 179 5.68 22.79 -0.91
N ASN A 180 5.61 22.91 0.41
CA ASN A 180 5.15 24.09 1.16
C ASN A 180 3.67 24.46 0.99
N GLN A 181 2.84 23.57 0.45
CA GLN A 181 1.40 23.79 0.37
C GLN A 181 0.67 23.23 1.60
N ASP A 182 1.32 22.34 2.34
CA ASP A 182 0.73 21.52 3.39
C ASP A 182 -0.49 20.73 2.88
N TRP A 183 -1.18 20.03 3.79
CA TRP A 183 -2.53 19.55 3.55
C TRP A 183 -3.49 20.17 4.55
N SER A 184 -4.74 20.34 4.10
CA SER A 184 -5.81 20.82 4.95
C SER A 184 -7.07 19.98 4.79
N ILE A 185 -7.70 19.61 5.91
CA ILE A 185 -8.98 18.91 5.95
C ILE A 185 -10.04 19.88 6.45
N SER A 186 -10.93 20.30 5.56
CA SER A 186 -12.01 21.25 5.89
C SER A 186 -13.24 20.54 6.45
N PHE A 187 -13.94 21.22 7.36
CA PHE A 187 -15.22 20.76 7.91
C PHE A 187 -16.20 21.88 8.21
#